data_AF-A0A5J5EY13-F1
#
_entry.id   AF-A0A5J5EY13-F1
#
_cell.length_a   1.000
_cell.length_b   1.000
_cell.length_c   1.000
_cell.angle_alpha   90.00
_cell.angle_beta   90.00
_cell.angle_gamma   90.00
#
_symmetry.space_group_name_H-M   'P 1'
#
loop_
_entity.id
_entity.type
_entity.pdbx_description
1 polymer ?
#
loop_
_entity_poly.entity_id
_entity_poly.type
_entity_poly.pdbx_seq_one_letter_code
_entity_poly.pdbx_strand_id
1 'polypeptide(L)'
;MESIVYPRVTIQYCTQCKWLLRAAYFAQELLSTFSTALGEVSLQPSTGGTFVVNIYHQDASTKEAKVTTLWDRKTEGGFPETKVGIFILKDISNF
;
A
#
# COMPACT_ATOMS: atom_id res chain seq x y z
N MET A 1 -19.56 -2.40 12.04
CA MET A 1 -18.38 -1.57 11.75
C MET A 1 -17.21 -2.32 12.35
N GLU A 2 -16.47 -3.05 11.52
CA GLU A 2 -15.44 -3.99 11.96
C GLU A 2 -14.20 -3.18 12.35
N SER A 3 -13.72 -3.34 13.59
CA SER A 3 -12.52 -2.66 14.06
C SER A 3 -11.33 -3.10 13.20
N ILE A 4 -10.60 -2.14 12.61
CA ILE A 4 -9.39 -2.43 11.85
C ILE A 4 -8.29 -2.79 12.86
N VAL A 5 -8.17 -4.09 13.17
CA VAL A 5 -7.14 -4.60 14.10
C VAL A 5 -5.74 -4.48 13.47
N TYR A 6 -5.66 -4.64 12.15
CA TYR A 6 -4.43 -4.53 11.39
C TYR A 6 -4.62 -3.65 10.14
N PRO A 7 -3.63 -2.82 9.78
CA PRO A 7 -3.69 -2.00 8.57
C PRO A 7 -3.90 -2.82 7.30
N ARG A 8 -4.60 -2.20 6.35
CA ARG A 8 -4.86 -2.72 5.01
C ARG A 8 -4.07 -1.89 4.00
N VAL A 9 -3.34 -2.55 3.10
CA VAL A 9 -2.67 -1.86 1.98
C VAL A 9 -3.41 -2.14 0.68
N THR A 10 -3.55 -1.13 -0.18
CA THR A 10 -4.09 -1.30 -1.53
C THR A 10 -3.07 -0.82 -2.56
N ILE A 11 -2.87 -1.60 -3.62
CA ILE A 11 -2.05 -1.24 -4.77
C ILE A 11 -2.95 -1.13 -5.99
N GLN A 12 -3.28 0.10 -6.40
CA GLN A 12 -3.95 0.34 -7.67
C GLN A 12 -2.94 0.29 -8.80
N TYR A 13 -3.22 -0.49 -9.85
CA TYR A 13 -2.29 -0.66 -10.97
C TYR A 13 -3.01 -0.62 -12.32
N CYS A 14 -2.36 -0.01 -13.30
CA CYS A 14 -2.81 0.02 -14.68
C CYS A 14 -2.73 -1.38 -15.32
N THR A 15 -3.88 -1.97 -15.65
CA THR A 15 -3.95 -3.29 -16.32
C THR A 15 -3.42 -3.23 -17.75
N GLN A 16 -3.73 -2.15 -18.47
CA GLN A 16 -3.29 -1.92 -19.86
C GLN A 16 -1.77 -1.72 -19.98
N CYS A 17 -1.11 -1.33 -18.89
CA CYS A 17 0.32 -1.04 -18.84
C CYS A 17 1.16 -2.28 -18.48
N LYS A 18 0.52 -3.45 -18.29
CA LYS A 18 1.16 -4.71 -17.87
C LYS A 18 1.90 -4.62 -16.53
N TRP A 19 1.40 -3.80 -15.60
CA TRP A 19 2.04 -3.62 -14.28
C TRP A 19 1.58 -4.59 -13.19
N LEU A 20 0.75 -5.59 -13.52
CA LEU A 20 0.31 -6.60 -12.56
C LEU A 20 1.50 -7.30 -11.88
N LEU A 21 2.51 -7.74 -12.65
CA LEU A 21 3.67 -8.44 -12.08
C LEU A 21 4.43 -7.55 -11.10
N ARG A 22 4.57 -6.26 -11.41
CA ARG A 22 5.21 -5.29 -10.51
C ARG A 22 4.37 -5.09 -9.24
N ALA A 23 3.05 -4.95 -9.37
CA ALA A 23 2.15 -4.83 -8.23
C ALA A 23 2.18 -6.09 -7.33
N ALA A 24 2.17 -7.28 -7.93
CA ALA A 24 2.25 -8.55 -7.23
C ALA A 24 3.59 -8.74 -6.51
N TYR A 25 4.70 -8.32 -7.12
CA TYR A 25 6.01 -8.30 -6.47
C TYR A 25 5.99 -7.41 -5.20
N PHE A 26 5.46 -6.19 -5.30
CA PHE A 26 5.36 -5.33 -4.12
C PHE A 26 4.45 -5.89 -3.04
N ALA A 27 3.34 -6.53 -3.40
CA ALA A 27 2.48 -7.20 -2.42
C ALA A 27 3.22 -8.32 -1.68
N GLN A 28 4.02 -9.12 -2.39
CA GLN A 28 4.85 -10.18 -1.78
C GLN A 28 5.90 -9.60 -0.84
N GLU A 29 6.63 -8.55 -1.26
CA GLU A 29 7.62 -7.88 -0.41
C GLU A 29 6.99 -7.35 0.88
N LEU A 30 5.80 -6.74 0.78
CA LEU A 30 5.06 -6.21 1.92
C LEU A 30 4.63 -7.31 2.89
N LEU A 31 4.00 -8.37 2.38
CA LEU A 31 3.53 -9.47 3.19
C LEU A 31 4.68 -10.28 3.80
N SER A 32 5.80 -10.40 3.11
CA SER A 32 7.02 -11.03 3.63
C SER A 32 7.63 -10.21 4.77
N THR A 33 7.74 -8.89 4.59
CA THR A 33 8.36 -7.98 5.56
C THR A 33 7.50 -7.75 6.80
N PHE A 34 6.18 -7.59 6.62
CA PHE A 34 5.24 -7.18 7.67
C PHE A 34 4.21 -8.27 7.97
N SER A 35 4.60 -9.54 7.85
CA SER A 35 3.72 -10.71 7.93
C SER A 35 2.79 -10.76 9.16
N THR A 36 3.17 -10.14 10.27
CA THR A 36 2.38 -10.08 11.51
C THR A 36 1.77 -8.71 11.82
N ALA A 37 2.10 -7.68 11.02
CA ALA A 37 1.69 -6.30 11.25
C ALA A 37 0.69 -5.80 10.20
N LEU A 38 0.55 -6.47 9.05
CA LEU A 38 -0.46 -6.17 8.03
C LEU A 38 -1.60 -7.18 8.07
N GLY A 39 -2.82 -6.69 7.92
CA GLY A 39 -4.00 -7.54 7.82
C GLY A 39 -4.17 -8.09 6.40
N GLU A 40 -3.97 -7.24 5.40
CA GLU A 40 -4.05 -7.63 3.99
C GLU A 40 -3.33 -6.66 3.05
N VAL A 41 -3.01 -7.17 1.85
CA VAL A 41 -2.62 -6.37 0.70
C VAL A 41 -3.57 -6.68 -0.46
N SER A 42 -4.24 -5.66 -0.99
CA SER A 42 -5.19 -5.77 -2.09
C SER A 42 -4.61 -5.23 -3.39
N LEU A 43 -4.71 -6.01 -4.47
CA LEU A 43 -4.37 -5.57 -5.83
C LEU A 43 -5.63 -5.08 -6.53
N GLN A 44 -5.65 -3.80 -6.91
CA GLN A 44 -6.83 -3.15 -7.48
C GLN A 44 -6.59 -2.79 -8.96
N PRO A 45 -7.26 -3.46 -9.90
CA PRO A 45 -7.20 -3.12 -11.32
C PRO A 45 -7.65 -1.67 -11.58
N SER A 46 -6.88 -0.96 -12.39
CA SER A 46 -7.17 0.41 -12.82
C SER A 46 -6.70 0.66 -14.26
N THR A 47 -6.91 1.86 -14.78
CA THR A 47 -6.51 2.31 -16.12
C THR A 47 -5.75 3.64 -16.04
N GLY A 48 -5.27 4.17 -17.17
CA GLY A 48 -4.72 5.53 -17.24
C GLY A 48 -3.32 5.71 -16.63
N GLY A 49 -2.50 4.65 -16.65
CA GLY A 49 -1.15 4.72 -16.09
C GLY A 49 -1.13 4.95 -14.58
N THR A 50 -2.15 4.49 -13.87
CA THR A 50 -2.21 4.56 -12.40
C THR A 50 -1.28 3.53 -11.78
N PHE A 51 -0.48 3.98 -10.81
CA PHE A 51 0.21 3.11 -9.88
C PHE A 51 0.28 3.83 -8.53
N VAL A 52 -0.65 3.50 -7.63
CA VAL A 52 -0.86 4.20 -6.35
C VAL A 52 -0.92 3.16 -5.22
N VAL A 53 -0.20 3.42 -4.14
CA VAL A 53 -0.17 2.59 -2.94
C VAL A 53 -0.76 3.38 -1.78
N ASN A 54 -1.84 2.86 -1.19
CA ASN A 54 -2.50 3.47 -0.04
C ASN A 54 -2.49 2.52 1.14
N ILE A 55 -2.41 3.06 2.35
CA ILE A 55 -2.62 2.33 3.60
C ILE A 55 -3.86 2.85 4.32
N TYR A 56 -4.71 1.93 4.74
CA TYR A 56 -5.91 2.15 5.53
C TYR A 56 -5.60 1.67 6.95
N HIS A 57 -5.74 2.55 7.92
CA HIS A 57 -5.45 2.27 9.32
C HIS A 57 -6.42 3.05 10.22
N GLN A 58 -6.47 2.70 11.49
CA GLN A 58 -7.33 3.39 12.45
C GLN A 58 -6.53 4.49 13.14
N ASP A 59 -7.10 5.70 13.20
CA ASP A 59 -6.51 6.78 13.99
C ASP A 59 -6.62 6.42 15.48
N ALA A 60 -5.47 6.33 16.15
CA ALA A 60 -5.38 5.97 17.57
C ALA A 60 -6.14 6.95 18.48
N SER A 61 -6.38 8.20 18.04
CA SER A 61 -7.04 9.24 18.82
C SER A 61 -8.56 9.29 18.62
N THR A 62 -9.06 9.03 17.41
CA THR A 62 -10.50 9.18 17.09
C THR A 62 -11.21 7.86 16.83
N LYS A 63 -10.49 6.73 16.74
CA LYS A 63 -11.01 5.43 16.30
C LYS A 63 -11.60 5.45 14.89
N GLU A 64 -11.32 6.47 14.08
CA GLU A 64 -11.80 6.57 12.70
C GLU A 64 -10.83 5.93 11.71
N ALA A 65 -11.36 5.46 10.57
CA ALA A 65 -10.53 4.94 9.49
C ALA A 65 -9.86 6.10 8.74
N LYS A 66 -8.53 6.09 8.69
CA LYS A 66 -7.69 7.04 7.96
C LYS A 66 -7.01 6.36 6.78
N VAL A 67 -6.82 7.12 5.70
CA VAL A 67 -6.09 6.69 4.51
C VAL A 67 -4.86 7.57 4.33
N THR A 68 -3.70 6.94 4.16
CA THR A 68 -2.46 7.61 3.80
C THR A 68 -1.96 7.08 2.46
N THR A 69 -1.62 7.99 1.53
CA THR A 69 -0.96 7.61 0.27
C THR A 69 0.53 7.39 0.54
N LEU A 70 0.98 6.17 0.38
CA LEU A 70 2.39 5.78 0.56
C LEU A 70 3.21 6.04 -0.71
N TRP A 71 2.57 5.93 -1.88
CA TRP A 71 3.21 6.18 -3.16
C TRP A 71 2.20 6.56 -4.24
N ASP A 72 2.53 7.53 -5.08
CA ASP A 72 1.85 7.80 -6.35
C ASP A 72 2.89 7.98 -7.46
N ARG A 73 2.85 7.12 -8.47
CA ARG A 73 3.76 7.18 -9.63
C ARG A 73 3.78 8.55 -10.29
N LYS A 74 2.65 9.27 -10.32
CA LYS A 74 2.57 10.59 -10.96
C LYS A 74 3.33 11.65 -10.18
N THR A 75 3.25 11.63 -8.85
CA THR A 75 3.93 12.61 -7.98
C THR A 75 5.39 12.26 -7.78
N GLU A 76 5.69 10.97 -7.63
CA GLU A 76 7.03 10.46 -7.35
C GLU A 76 7.88 10.23 -8.63
N GLY A 77 7.30 10.46 -9.81
CA GLY A 77 8.03 10.38 -11.08
C GLY A 77 8.50 8.97 -11.46
N GLY A 78 7.87 7.91 -10.94
CA GLY A 78 8.29 6.55 -11.23
C GLY A 78 7.75 5.50 -10.27
N PHE A 79 8.39 4.33 -10.30
CA PHE A 79 8.10 3.23 -9.39
C PHE A 79 9.08 3.21 -8.23
N PRO A 80 8.69 2.65 -7.09
CA PRO A 80 9.59 2.58 -5.95
C PRO A 80 10.54 1.39 -6.11
N GLU A 81 11.65 1.56 -6.83
CA GLU A 81 12.51 0.44 -7.27
C GLU A 81 13.29 -0.27 -6.14
N THR A 82 13.58 0.37 -5.01
CA THR A 82 14.38 -0.26 -3.93
C THR A 82 14.07 0.29 -2.53
N LYS A 83 13.10 1.21 -2.40
CA LYS A 83 12.82 1.92 -1.14
C LYS A 83 11.47 1.60 -0.52
N VAL A 84 10.71 0.64 -1.05
CA VAL A 84 9.36 0.33 -0.56
C VAL A 84 9.36 -0.05 0.91
N GLY A 85 10.26 -0.95 1.33
CA GLY A 85 10.38 -1.31 2.76
C GLY A 85 10.66 -0.09 3.64
N ILE A 86 11.58 0.79 3.25
CA ILE A 86 12.01 1.93 4.07
C ILE A 86 10.93 3.01 4.25
N PHE A 87 10.19 3.33 3.19
CA PHE A 87 9.12 4.33 3.28
C PHE A 87 7.93 3.81 4.09
N ILE A 88 7.60 2.53 3.92
CA ILE A 88 6.47 1.90 4.61
C ILE A 88 6.79 1.58 6.07
N LEU A 89 8.05 1.27 6.40
CA LEU A 89 8.53 1.11 7.78
C LEU A 89 8.26 2.35 8.64
N LYS A 90 8.42 3.56 8.08
CA LYS A 90 8.19 4.80 8.85
C LYS A 90 6.73 5.02 9.22
N ASP A 91 5.80 4.62 8.38
CA ASP A 91 4.38 4.76 8.69
C ASP A 91 3.88 3.57 9.50
N ILE A 92 4.16 2.32 9.11
CA ILE A 92 3.66 1.12 9.82
C ILE A 92 4.24 1.01 11.25
N SER A 93 5.48 1.42 11.51
CA SER A 93 6.06 1.32 12.86
C SER A 93 5.53 2.37 13.84
N ASN A 94 4.77 3.36 13.36
CA ASN A 94 4.13 4.39 14.19
C ASN A 94 2.66 4.08 14.53
N PHE A 95 2.16 2.91 14.11
CA PHE A 95 0.80 2.42 14.39
C PHE A 95 0.83 1.17 15.26
#